data_AF-A0A7S1EZC2-F1
#
_entry.id   AF-A0A7S1EZC2-F1
#
_cell.length_a   1.000
_cell.length_b   1.000
_cell.length_c   1.000
_cell.angle_alpha   90.00
_cell.angle_beta   90.00
_cell.angle_gamma   90.00
#
_symmetry.space_group_name_H-M   'P 1'
#
loop_
_entity.id
_entity.type
_entity.pdbx_description
1 polymer ?
#
loop_
_entity_poly.entity_id
_entity_poly.type
_entity_poly.pdbx_seq_one_letter_code
_entity_poly.pdbx_strand_id
1 'polypeptide(L)'
;SGNCEVDCICISSPNYPENYPADASCVIEVASGAALEVKDFSTEVFWDTLSVDDKIFYGTAGPDRVVAEREITFSSDGTDQDLGWHICALLPATVPTPAPTPYPTSSMELEGPCEFFGEGDICVQSPNYPLDYDDYEHCTIRFTESTTLYVGDFFTEKFSDKLTVDGVSYTGKTCPEQFNVTATSEIEWSSDWGTVHRGWRVCTQAVPPPPVPAPSGPIDPLFRQLGVSASSPMGTMRSAALVAAGVMLGLIMLWACMKCFFGGSVDGGEESSDG
;
A
#
# COMPACT_ATOMS: atom_id res chain seq x y z
N SER A 1 2.01 6.61 -12.17
CA SER A 1 1.18 6.06 -13.27
C SER A 1 0.94 4.57 -13.02
N GLY A 2 0.06 3.93 -13.81
CA GLY A 2 -0.41 2.56 -13.52
C GLY A 2 -1.56 2.54 -12.50
N ASN A 3 -1.74 1.42 -11.81
CA ASN A 3 -2.94 1.13 -11.01
C ASN A 3 -2.77 1.16 -9.47
N CYS A 4 -1.58 1.42 -8.93
CA CYS A 4 -1.40 1.60 -7.48
C CYS A 4 -2.09 2.86 -6.96
N GLU A 5 -2.46 2.83 -5.69
CA GLU A 5 -3.22 3.89 -5.02
C GLU A 5 -2.27 4.80 -4.25
N VAL A 6 -2.47 6.12 -4.37
CA VAL A 6 -1.64 7.17 -3.75
C VAL A 6 -2.55 8.10 -2.97
N ASP A 7 -2.21 8.33 -1.70
CA ASP A 7 -3.16 8.82 -0.70
C ASP A 7 -2.43 9.54 0.44
N CYS A 8 -2.48 10.87 0.43
CA CYS A 8 -1.64 11.73 1.26
C CYS A 8 -0.14 11.36 1.14
N ILE A 9 0.53 11.12 2.26
CA ILE A 9 1.92 10.63 2.32
C ILE A 9 2.05 9.11 2.09
N CYS A 10 0.94 8.40 1.89
CA CYS A 10 0.90 6.94 1.79
C CYS A 10 0.64 6.45 0.35
N ILE A 11 1.09 5.23 0.10
CA ILE A 11 0.95 4.52 -1.16
C ILE A 11 0.52 3.08 -0.86
N SER A 12 -0.28 2.49 -1.74
CA SER A 12 -0.78 1.12 -1.58
C SER A 12 -0.81 0.36 -2.90
N SER A 13 -0.72 -0.96 -2.83
CA SER A 13 -1.04 -1.83 -3.96
C SER A 13 -2.48 -1.61 -4.45
N PRO A 14 -2.79 -1.90 -5.72
CA PRO A 14 -4.16 -1.76 -6.23
C PRO A 14 -5.12 -2.65 -5.43
N ASN A 15 -6.32 -2.16 -5.13
CA ASN A 15 -7.38 -2.82 -4.35
C ASN A 15 -7.14 -2.91 -2.82
N TYR A 16 -5.98 -2.48 -2.29
CA TYR A 16 -5.63 -2.66 -0.88
C TYR A 16 -6.74 -2.14 0.07
N PRO A 17 -7.22 -2.91 1.06
CA PRO A 17 -6.61 -4.11 1.65
C PRO A 17 -7.01 -5.46 1.04
N GLU A 18 -7.77 -5.49 -0.06
CA GLU A 18 -8.06 -6.73 -0.81
C GLU A 18 -6.88 -7.10 -1.72
N ASN A 19 -6.81 -8.36 -2.17
CA ASN A 19 -5.72 -8.84 -3.01
C ASN A 19 -5.55 -8.01 -4.29
N TYR A 20 -4.30 -7.76 -4.67
CA TYR A 20 -3.98 -7.01 -5.88
C TYR A 20 -4.25 -7.84 -7.16
N PRO A 21 -4.47 -7.20 -8.32
CA PRO A 21 -4.74 -7.92 -9.57
C PRO A 21 -3.53 -8.70 -10.10
N ALA A 22 -3.83 -9.73 -10.88
CA ALA A 22 -2.89 -10.33 -11.83
C ALA A 22 -2.43 -9.32 -12.90
N ASP A 23 -1.20 -9.47 -13.40
CA ASP A 23 -0.57 -8.62 -14.42
C ASP A 23 -0.60 -7.10 -14.07
N ALA A 24 -0.66 -6.74 -12.78
CA ALA A 24 -0.70 -5.35 -12.35
C ALA A 24 0.67 -4.69 -12.49
N SER A 25 0.70 -3.38 -12.77
CA SER A 25 1.95 -2.62 -12.71
C SER A 25 1.72 -1.13 -12.50
N CYS A 26 2.60 -0.52 -11.70
CA CYS A 26 2.59 0.90 -11.43
C CYS A 26 4.00 1.49 -11.23
N VAL A 27 4.06 2.80 -11.37
CA VAL A 27 5.25 3.65 -11.17
C VAL A 27 4.82 4.83 -10.31
N ILE A 28 5.55 5.10 -9.24
CA ILE A 28 5.30 6.19 -8.29
C ILE A 28 6.55 7.06 -8.27
N GLU A 29 6.43 8.26 -8.81
CA GLU A 29 7.51 9.26 -8.83
C GLU A 29 7.63 9.92 -7.45
N VAL A 30 8.83 9.95 -6.88
CA VAL A 30 9.10 10.47 -5.54
C VAL A 30 9.50 11.95 -5.63
N ALA A 31 8.65 12.85 -5.15
CA ALA A 31 8.85 14.29 -5.30
C ALA A 31 10.01 14.87 -4.46
N SER A 32 10.32 14.25 -3.33
CA SER A 32 11.52 14.54 -2.51
C SER A 32 11.88 13.33 -1.66
N GLY A 33 13.18 13.13 -1.40
CA GLY A 33 13.67 11.92 -0.73
C GLY A 33 13.10 11.72 0.67
N ALA A 34 12.44 10.58 0.91
CA ALA A 34 11.77 10.25 2.16
C ALA A 34 12.06 8.80 2.59
N ALA A 35 12.22 8.56 3.89
CA ALA A 35 12.29 7.21 4.43
C ALA A 35 10.89 6.58 4.47
N LEU A 36 10.76 5.31 4.10
CA LEU A 36 9.48 4.62 4.10
C LEU A 36 9.16 4.03 5.48
N GLU A 37 7.88 4.03 5.84
CA GLU A 37 7.30 3.27 6.94
C GLU A 37 6.30 2.28 6.38
N VAL A 38 6.64 1.00 6.44
CA VAL A 38 5.75 -0.08 6.00
C VAL A 38 4.69 -0.29 7.09
N LYS A 39 3.41 -0.20 6.71
CA LYS A 39 2.29 -0.59 7.57
C LYS A 39 2.00 -2.08 7.36
N ASP A 40 1.82 -2.46 6.11
CA ASP A 40 1.55 -3.83 5.68
C ASP A 40 2.33 -4.14 4.39
N PHE A 41 2.77 -5.39 4.24
CA PHE A 41 3.47 -5.88 3.04
C PHE A 41 3.38 -7.41 2.96
N SER A 42 2.63 -7.91 1.98
CA SER A 42 2.59 -9.32 1.55
C SER A 42 2.47 -9.36 0.02
N THR A 43 3.33 -10.12 -0.63
CA THR A 43 3.45 -10.25 -2.09
C THR A 43 3.96 -11.65 -2.42
N GLU A 44 3.65 -12.21 -3.60
CA GLU A 44 4.20 -13.51 -3.97
C GLU A 44 5.74 -13.50 -3.97
N VAL A 45 6.36 -14.58 -3.51
CA VAL A 45 7.81 -14.60 -3.26
C VAL A 45 8.55 -14.75 -4.60
N PHE A 46 9.46 -13.81 -4.89
CA PHE A 46 10.31 -13.70 -6.08
C PHE A 46 9.66 -13.19 -7.38
N TRP A 47 8.35 -13.34 -7.58
CA TRP A 47 7.69 -12.95 -8.84
C TRP A 47 7.01 -11.58 -8.74
N ASP A 48 6.15 -11.40 -7.74
CA ASP A 48 5.55 -10.11 -7.42
C ASP A 48 6.55 -9.24 -6.67
N THR A 49 6.86 -8.07 -7.24
CA THR A 49 7.98 -7.26 -6.76
C THR A 49 7.63 -5.78 -6.63
N LEU A 50 8.02 -5.21 -5.49
CA LEU A 50 8.15 -3.77 -5.30
C LEU A 50 9.64 -3.40 -5.41
N SER A 51 9.97 -2.43 -6.25
CA SER A 51 11.30 -1.83 -6.31
C SER A 51 11.27 -0.43 -5.71
N VAL A 52 12.31 -0.07 -4.96
CA VAL A 52 12.58 1.28 -4.45
C VAL A 52 14.02 1.61 -4.84
N ASP A 53 14.20 2.53 -5.78
CA ASP A 53 15.51 2.95 -6.33
C ASP A 53 16.49 1.78 -6.57
N ASP A 54 16.17 0.95 -7.55
CA ASP A 54 16.91 -0.27 -7.96
C ASP A 54 16.98 -1.42 -6.91
N LYS A 55 16.52 -1.21 -5.66
CA LYS A 55 16.43 -2.28 -4.65
C LYS A 55 15.06 -2.95 -4.67
N ILE A 56 15.05 -4.29 -4.78
CA ILE A 56 13.85 -5.11 -4.92
C ILE A 56 13.40 -5.73 -3.58
N PHE A 57 12.09 -5.81 -3.37
CA PHE A 57 11.38 -6.36 -2.21
C PHE A 57 10.21 -7.25 -2.68
N TYR A 58 9.95 -8.33 -1.96
CA TYR A 58 8.90 -9.32 -2.24
C TYR A 58 8.61 -10.15 -0.97
N GLY A 59 7.60 -11.04 -1.01
CA GLY A 59 7.18 -11.78 0.18
C GLY A 59 6.61 -10.85 1.24
N THR A 60 6.96 -11.09 2.50
CA THR A 60 6.61 -10.23 3.65
C THR A 60 7.73 -9.26 4.06
N ALA A 61 8.81 -9.16 3.28
CA ALA A 61 9.99 -8.36 3.59
C ALA A 61 9.95 -6.99 2.88
N GLY A 62 9.01 -6.13 3.31
CA GLY A 62 8.82 -4.79 2.74
C GLY A 62 9.97 -3.79 2.99
N PRO A 63 9.93 -2.61 2.34
CA PRO A 63 11.00 -1.62 2.37
C PRO A 63 11.03 -0.72 3.62
N ASP A 64 10.87 -1.27 4.84
CA ASP A 64 10.80 -0.43 6.04
C ASP A 64 12.12 0.33 6.32
N ARG A 65 11.98 1.63 6.61
CA ARG A 65 13.05 2.64 6.78
C ARG A 65 14.01 2.79 5.59
N VAL A 66 13.66 2.26 4.41
CA VAL A 66 14.40 2.49 3.17
C VAL A 66 14.10 3.90 2.68
N VAL A 67 15.12 4.67 2.32
CA VAL A 67 14.92 5.97 1.67
C VAL A 67 14.58 5.75 0.21
N ALA A 68 13.44 6.27 -0.22
CA ALA A 68 13.09 6.44 -1.61
C ALA A 68 13.48 7.86 -2.04
N GLU A 69 14.28 8.00 -3.09
CA GLU A 69 14.82 9.25 -3.64
C GLU A 69 14.25 9.61 -5.02
N ARG A 70 13.83 8.63 -5.83
CA ARG A 70 13.41 8.87 -7.23
C ARG A 70 12.12 8.15 -7.63
N GLU A 71 12.07 6.84 -7.49
CA GLU A 71 10.97 6.02 -8.00
C GLU A 71 10.69 4.79 -7.13
N ILE A 72 9.40 4.49 -6.96
CA ILE A 72 8.90 3.22 -6.44
C ILE A 72 8.08 2.55 -7.56
N THR A 73 8.46 1.33 -7.95
CA THR A 73 7.85 0.59 -9.06
C THR A 73 7.25 -0.71 -8.54
N PHE A 74 6.04 -1.09 -8.97
CA PHE A 74 5.43 -2.38 -8.65
C PHE A 74 5.07 -3.15 -9.93
N SER A 75 5.23 -4.47 -9.88
CA SER A 75 4.67 -5.39 -10.87
C SER A 75 4.26 -6.71 -10.23
N SER A 76 3.10 -7.25 -10.64
CA SER A 76 2.70 -8.62 -10.36
C SER A 76 2.69 -9.53 -11.60
N ASP A 77 2.80 -10.82 -11.33
CA ASP A 77 2.66 -11.97 -12.23
C ASP A 77 1.17 -12.30 -12.51
N GLY A 78 0.92 -13.28 -13.38
CA GLY A 78 -0.42 -13.78 -13.69
C GLY A 78 -1.08 -14.63 -12.59
N THR A 79 -0.35 -15.00 -11.53
CA THR A 79 -0.76 -16.00 -10.52
C THR A 79 -0.53 -15.59 -9.06
N ASP A 80 -1.13 -16.35 -8.13
CA ASP A 80 -0.86 -16.39 -6.67
C ASP A 80 -0.75 -15.04 -5.92
N GLN A 81 -1.59 -14.06 -6.29
CA GLN A 81 -1.59 -12.72 -5.70
C GLN A 81 -2.02 -12.70 -4.23
N ASP A 82 -1.30 -11.91 -3.43
CA ASP A 82 -1.46 -11.73 -1.98
C ASP A 82 -2.26 -10.46 -1.62
N LEU A 83 -2.45 -10.17 -0.32
CA LEU A 83 -3.12 -8.95 0.19
C LEU A 83 -2.44 -7.62 -0.19
N GLY A 84 -1.18 -7.65 -0.63
CA GLY A 84 -0.45 -6.48 -1.10
C GLY A 84 0.19 -5.66 0.03
N TRP A 85 0.29 -4.35 -0.18
CA TRP A 85 1.12 -3.48 0.64
C TRP A 85 0.50 -2.09 0.86
N HIS A 86 0.81 -1.50 2.01
CA HIS A 86 0.49 -0.13 2.39
C HIS A 86 1.68 0.49 3.12
N ILE A 87 2.20 1.59 2.58
CA ILE A 87 3.50 2.16 2.95
C ILE A 87 3.37 3.69 2.99
N CYS A 88 3.87 4.34 4.02
CA CYS A 88 3.81 5.80 4.19
C CYS A 88 5.20 6.44 4.20
N ALA A 89 5.32 7.64 3.65
CA ALA A 89 6.54 8.44 3.68
C ALA A 89 6.73 9.10 5.05
N LEU A 90 7.88 8.86 5.67
CA LEU A 90 8.34 9.56 6.87
C LEU A 90 8.89 10.91 6.46
N LEU A 91 8.13 11.97 6.76
CA LEU A 91 8.55 13.34 6.52
C LEU A 91 9.80 13.68 7.36
N PRO A 92 10.81 14.37 6.80
CA PRO A 92 12.05 14.65 7.50
C PRO A 92 11.84 15.67 8.64
N ALA A 93 12.11 15.25 9.87
CA ALA A 93 12.06 16.12 11.04
C ALA A 93 13.10 17.25 10.96
N THR A 94 12.73 18.46 11.38
CA THR A 94 13.65 19.60 11.51
C THR A 94 14.59 19.42 12.71
N VAL A 95 15.81 19.94 12.59
CA VAL A 95 16.90 19.74 13.57
C VAL A 95 16.52 20.32 14.95
N PRO A 96 16.78 19.60 16.07
CA PRO A 96 16.26 19.98 17.39
C PRO A 96 16.81 21.31 17.94
N THR A 97 15.88 22.12 18.44
CA THR A 97 16.10 23.33 19.25
C THR A 97 16.63 22.95 20.65
N PRO A 98 17.49 23.77 21.30
CA PRO A 98 18.07 23.47 22.61
C PRO A 98 17.07 23.40 23.79
N ALA A 99 17.61 22.88 24.90
CA ALA A 99 17.01 22.52 26.20
C ALA A 99 15.78 23.30 26.72
N PRO A 100 14.88 22.64 27.49
CA PRO A 100 13.55 23.14 27.80
C PRO A 100 13.52 24.44 28.61
N THR A 101 12.76 25.40 28.08
CA THR A 101 12.15 26.51 28.82
C THR A 101 10.98 25.95 29.67
N PRO A 102 10.52 26.58 30.76
CA PRO A 102 9.41 26.04 31.56
C PRO A 102 8.19 25.71 30.69
N TYR A 103 7.51 24.60 31.02
CA TYR A 103 6.41 24.00 30.25
C TYR A 103 5.56 25.06 29.55
N PRO A 104 5.52 25.09 28.20
CA PRO A 104 4.61 25.97 27.50
C PRO A 104 3.18 25.60 27.93
N THR A 105 2.34 26.60 28.17
CA THR A 105 0.89 26.42 28.08
C THR A 105 0.63 25.86 26.69
N SER A 106 -0.13 24.76 26.56
CA SER A 106 -0.39 24.16 25.25
C SER A 106 -0.90 25.23 24.28
N SER A 107 -0.36 25.23 23.06
CA SER A 107 -0.82 26.11 21.99
C SER A 107 -2.20 25.71 21.46
N MET A 108 -2.75 24.60 21.97
CA MET A 108 -4.04 24.03 21.63
C MET A 108 -4.93 23.88 22.88
N GLU A 109 -6.23 24.12 22.73
CA GLU A 109 -7.27 23.86 23.72
C GLU A 109 -8.28 22.87 23.12
N LEU A 110 -8.73 21.87 23.91
CA LEU A 110 -9.68 20.85 23.47
C LEU A 110 -11.02 20.93 24.20
N GLU A 111 -12.10 20.77 23.44
CA GLU A 111 -13.47 20.58 23.92
C GLU A 111 -14.04 19.29 23.31
N GLY A 112 -14.57 18.37 24.13
CA GLY A 112 -15.03 17.05 23.67
C GLY A 112 -14.05 15.91 23.98
N PRO A 113 -14.17 14.75 23.30
CA PRO A 113 -13.45 13.51 23.63
C PRO A 113 -12.07 13.34 22.96
N CYS A 114 -11.67 14.22 22.04
CA CYS A 114 -10.37 14.11 21.36
C CYS A 114 -9.20 14.18 22.34
N GLU A 115 -8.08 13.54 21.98
CA GLU A 115 -7.01 13.22 22.92
C GLU A 115 -5.71 13.94 22.55
N PHE A 116 -5.00 14.48 23.56
CA PHE A 116 -3.62 14.95 23.40
C PHE A 116 -2.64 13.76 23.42
N PHE A 117 -1.60 13.83 22.59
CA PHE A 117 -0.44 12.93 22.69
C PHE A 117 0.88 13.63 22.34
N GLY A 118 1.99 12.93 22.61
CA GLY A 118 3.35 13.47 22.49
C GLY A 118 3.80 14.21 23.75
N GLU A 119 5.11 14.48 23.88
CA GLU A 119 5.62 15.24 25.02
C GLU A 119 5.22 16.71 24.92
N GLY A 120 4.50 17.22 25.92
CA GLY A 120 4.04 18.62 25.97
C GLY A 120 2.80 18.91 25.13
N ASP A 121 1.93 17.91 24.95
CA ASP A 121 0.61 18.04 24.29
C ASP A 121 0.68 18.59 22.86
N ILE A 122 1.81 18.34 22.18
CA ILE A 122 2.13 18.87 20.84
C ILE A 122 1.25 18.31 19.72
N CYS A 123 0.51 17.22 19.96
CA CYS A 123 -0.36 16.58 19.00
C CYS A 123 -1.76 16.32 19.57
N VAL A 124 -2.76 16.30 18.67
CA VAL A 124 -4.14 15.88 18.94
C VAL A 124 -4.50 14.72 18.00
N GLN A 125 -5.25 13.75 18.50
CA GLN A 125 -5.84 12.66 17.73
C GLN A 125 -7.36 12.58 17.92
N SER A 126 -8.05 11.93 16.97
CA SER A 126 -9.40 11.43 17.19
C SER A 126 -9.43 10.47 18.40
N PRO A 127 -10.56 10.35 19.11
CA PRO A 127 -10.71 9.37 20.19
C PRO A 127 -10.38 7.95 19.73
N ASN A 128 -10.01 7.09 20.68
CA ASN A 128 -9.63 5.69 20.49
C ASN A 128 -8.39 5.43 19.59
N TYR A 129 -7.84 6.42 18.89
CA TYR A 129 -6.71 6.26 17.94
C TYR A 129 -5.52 5.54 18.61
N PRO A 130 -4.93 4.49 17.98
CA PRO A 130 -5.06 4.08 16.59
C PRO A 130 -6.15 3.02 16.30
N LEU A 131 -7.09 2.79 17.23
CA LEU A 131 -8.30 2.03 16.94
C LEU A 131 -9.34 2.93 16.25
N ASP A 132 -10.45 2.35 15.80
CA ASP A 132 -11.53 3.12 15.18
C ASP A 132 -12.25 4.04 16.20
N TYR A 133 -12.66 5.23 15.75
CA TYR A 133 -13.50 6.15 16.52
C TYR A 133 -14.93 5.60 16.71
N ASP A 134 -15.71 6.18 17.63
CA ASP A 134 -17.11 5.80 17.86
C ASP A 134 -18.10 6.61 16.99
N ASP A 135 -19.35 6.11 16.89
CA ASP A 135 -20.49 6.84 16.28
C ASP A 135 -20.84 8.12 17.07
N TYR A 136 -21.33 9.15 16.37
CA TYR A 136 -21.82 10.44 16.93
C TYR A 136 -20.83 11.22 17.80
N GLU A 137 -19.52 11.07 17.58
CA GLU A 137 -18.52 11.89 18.25
C GLU A 137 -18.56 13.35 17.77
N HIS A 138 -18.19 14.27 18.67
CA HIS A 138 -17.90 15.64 18.30
C HIS A 138 -16.81 16.23 19.21
N CYS A 139 -15.77 16.82 18.63
CA CYS A 139 -14.76 17.57 19.37
C CYS A 139 -14.33 18.85 18.64
N THR A 140 -13.74 19.78 19.39
CA THR A 140 -13.24 21.05 18.87
C THR A 140 -11.83 21.31 19.37
N ILE A 141 -10.93 21.71 18.45
CA ILE A 141 -9.57 22.19 18.74
C ILE A 141 -9.54 23.70 18.48
N ARG A 142 -9.08 24.47 19.48
CA ARG A 142 -8.81 25.91 19.37
C ARG A 142 -7.34 26.19 19.60
N PHE A 143 -6.84 27.34 19.13
CA PHE A 143 -5.43 27.70 19.26
C PHE A 143 -5.23 28.99 20.04
N THR A 144 -4.18 29.04 20.87
CA THR A 144 -3.81 30.24 21.64
C THR A 144 -2.76 31.11 20.93
N GLU A 145 -2.07 30.55 19.92
CA GLU A 145 -1.13 31.23 19.03
C GLU A 145 -1.24 30.71 17.58
N SER A 146 -0.62 31.41 16.62
CA SER A 146 -0.61 30.98 15.21
C SER A 146 0.52 30.00 14.94
N THR A 147 0.23 28.87 14.29
CA THR A 147 1.21 27.80 14.04
C THR A 147 0.89 27.01 12.75
N THR A 148 1.78 26.11 12.35
CA THR A 148 1.54 25.13 11.28
C THR A 148 1.25 23.78 11.91
N LEU A 149 0.11 23.18 11.57
CA LEU A 149 -0.20 21.81 11.90
C LEU A 149 0.25 20.87 10.77
N TYR A 150 0.84 19.74 11.16
CA TYR A 150 1.28 18.65 10.30
C TYR A 150 0.33 17.46 10.50
N VAL A 151 -0.19 16.89 9.41
CA VAL A 151 -1.08 15.72 9.47
C VAL A 151 -0.22 14.45 9.52
N GLY A 152 -0.33 13.70 10.62
CA GLY A 152 0.42 12.46 10.83
C GLY A 152 -0.32 11.20 10.41
N ASP A 153 -1.65 11.27 10.26
CA ASP A 153 -2.54 10.22 9.74
C ASP A 153 -3.95 10.81 9.48
N PHE A 154 -4.69 10.26 8.53
CA PHE A 154 -6.07 10.68 8.23
C PHE A 154 -6.87 9.59 7.50
N PHE A 155 -7.89 9.02 8.15
CA PHE A 155 -8.84 8.09 7.55
C PHE A 155 -10.20 8.16 8.28
N THR A 156 -11.19 8.77 7.64
CA THR A 156 -12.58 8.96 8.12
C THR A 156 -13.58 8.43 7.08
N GLU A 157 -14.88 8.24 7.36
CA GLU A 157 -15.83 7.92 6.30
C GLU A 157 -15.87 9.06 5.25
N LYS A 158 -16.02 8.70 3.99
CA LYS A 158 -16.03 9.64 2.89
C LYS A 158 -17.38 10.36 2.82
N PHE A 159 -17.34 11.69 2.78
CA PHE A 159 -18.48 12.62 2.76
C PHE A 159 -19.29 12.74 4.08
N SER A 160 -19.34 11.72 4.93
CA SER A 160 -20.09 11.75 6.21
C SER A 160 -19.24 12.31 7.35
N ASP A 161 -18.15 11.64 7.72
CA ASP A 161 -17.29 12.02 8.83
C ASP A 161 -16.29 13.11 8.43
N LYS A 162 -16.20 14.18 9.22
CA LYS A 162 -15.55 15.44 8.83
C LYS A 162 -14.59 15.93 9.89
N LEU A 163 -13.35 16.20 9.47
CA LEU A 163 -12.49 17.17 10.14
C LEU A 163 -12.58 18.49 9.39
N THR A 164 -13.12 19.53 10.01
CA THR A 164 -13.36 20.85 9.38
C THR A 164 -12.41 21.87 9.97
N VAL A 165 -11.53 22.44 9.15
CA VAL A 165 -10.54 23.47 9.54
C VAL A 165 -10.97 24.80 8.95
N ASP A 166 -11.27 25.81 9.78
CA ASP A 166 -11.71 27.15 9.34
C ASP A 166 -12.84 27.13 8.29
N GLY A 167 -13.77 26.17 8.42
CA GLY A 167 -14.90 25.96 7.52
C GLY A 167 -14.63 25.10 6.27
N VAL A 168 -13.42 24.54 6.12
CA VAL A 168 -13.06 23.60 5.05
C VAL A 168 -13.06 22.18 5.60
N SER A 169 -14.02 21.35 5.18
CA SER A 169 -14.13 19.95 5.61
C SER A 169 -13.28 18.98 4.78
N TYR A 170 -12.55 18.12 5.47
CA TYR A 170 -11.80 16.97 4.94
C TYR A 170 -12.50 15.67 5.37
N THR A 171 -12.57 14.69 4.46
CA THR A 171 -13.32 13.42 4.66
C THR A 171 -12.66 12.28 3.87
N GLY A 172 -12.88 11.04 4.25
CA GLY A 172 -12.22 9.91 3.58
C GLY A 172 -10.77 9.80 4.02
N LYS A 173 -9.87 9.52 3.07
CA LYS A 173 -8.43 9.43 3.35
C LYS A 173 -7.62 10.67 2.96
N THR A 174 -8.19 11.59 2.18
CA THR A 174 -7.46 12.70 1.56
C THR A 174 -7.52 13.99 2.39
N CYS A 175 -6.38 14.40 2.93
CA CYS A 175 -6.18 15.60 3.74
C CYS A 175 -4.84 16.29 3.34
N PRO A 176 -4.68 17.63 3.45
CA PRO A 176 -3.40 18.28 3.20
C PRO A 176 -2.31 17.80 4.18
N GLU A 177 -1.07 17.64 3.74
CA GLU A 177 0.08 17.28 4.60
C GLU A 177 0.26 18.25 5.79
N GLN A 178 -0.10 19.52 5.58
CA GLN A 178 -0.02 20.58 6.56
C GLN A 178 -1.09 21.65 6.31
N PHE A 179 -1.48 22.37 7.35
CA PHE A 179 -2.30 23.57 7.27
C PHE A 179 -1.88 24.60 8.33
N ASN A 180 -2.00 25.88 8.00
CA ASN A 180 -1.62 26.98 8.88
C ASN A 180 -2.85 27.48 9.64
N VAL A 181 -2.76 27.49 10.97
CA VAL A 181 -3.82 27.92 11.88
C VAL A 181 -3.41 29.20 12.61
N THR A 182 -4.41 29.94 13.08
CA THR A 182 -4.25 31.18 13.83
C THR A 182 -4.82 31.06 15.24
N ALA A 183 -4.51 31.99 16.14
CA ALA A 183 -5.17 32.13 17.44
C ALA A 183 -6.69 32.48 17.37
N THR A 184 -7.27 32.46 16.16
CA THR A 184 -8.71 32.61 15.89
C THR A 184 -9.25 31.50 14.98
N SER A 185 -8.42 30.51 14.65
CA SER A 185 -8.80 29.33 13.87
C SER A 185 -9.44 28.27 14.77
N GLU A 186 -10.29 27.44 14.18
CA GLU A 186 -11.02 26.38 14.88
C GLU A 186 -11.04 25.12 14.01
N ILE A 187 -10.90 23.96 14.66
CA ILE A 187 -11.04 22.65 14.02
C ILE A 187 -12.19 21.91 14.69
N GLU A 188 -13.19 21.52 13.91
CA GLU A 188 -14.30 20.68 14.36
C GLU A 188 -14.12 19.25 13.82
N TRP A 189 -14.18 18.25 14.70
CA TRP A 189 -14.33 16.84 14.34
C TRP A 189 -15.78 16.42 14.57
N SER A 190 -16.36 15.67 13.64
CA SER A 190 -17.65 15.00 13.82
C SER A 190 -17.72 13.69 13.06
N SER A 191 -18.14 12.60 13.72
CA SER A 191 -18.60 11.37 13.07
C SER A 191 -20.13 11.32 13.00
N ASP A 192 -20.70 10.53 12.07
CA ASP A 192 -22.14 10.27 12.01
C ASP A 192 -22.55 8.89 12.57
N TRP A 193 -22.95 7.90 11.76
CA TRP A 193 -23.31 6.57 12.26
C TRP A 193 -23.06 5.46 11.23
N GLY A 194 -22.30 4.44 11.64
CA GLY A 194 -22.16 3.19 10.90
C GLY A 194 -20.71 2.84 10.52
N THR A 195 -20.13 3.56 9.57
CA THR A 195 -18.78 3.24 9.06
C THR A 195 -17.71 4.02 9.81
N VAL A 196 -17.13 3.41 10.83
CA VAL A 196 -15.99 3.98 11.55
C VAL A 196 -14.65 3.48 11.01
N HIS A 197 -13.61 4.30 11.18
CA HIS A 197 -12.23 4.05 10.72
C HIS A 197 -11.23 4.54 11.78
N ARG A 198 -9.93 4.23 11.62
CA ARG A 198 -8.88 4.61 12.58
C ARG A 198 -8.74 6.11 12.88
N GLY A 199 -9.40 6.99 12.14
CA GLY A 199 -9.45 8.42 12.41
C GLY A 199 -8.19 9.17 11.98
N TRP A 200 -7.81 10.19 12.73
CA TRP A 200 -6.82 11.19 12.33
C TRP A 200 -5.91 11.62 13.48
N ARG A 201 -4.74 12.16 13.14
CA ARG A 201 -3.84 12.83 14.09
C ARG A 201 -3.13 14.02 13.47
N VAL A 202 -3.05 15.12 14.20
CA VAL A 202 -2.43 16.38 13.77
C VAL A 202 -1.52 16.95 14.85
N CYS A 203 -0.42 17.58 14.46
CA CYS A 203 0.63 17.99 15.39
C CYS A 203 1.18 19.38 15.07
N THR A 204 1.51 20.16 16.11
CA THR A 204 2.15 21.49 16.01
C THR A 204 3.64 21.43 15.65
N GLN A 205 4.17 20.22 15.54
CA GLN A 205 5.53 19.91 15.08
C GLN A 205 5.47 18.70 14.15
N ALA A 206 6.42 18.58 13.22
CA ALA A 206 6.53 17.38 12.38
C ALA A 206 6.76 16.15 13.27
N VAL A 207 5.91 15.11 13.12
CA VAL A 207 5.97 13.90 13.95
C VAL A 207 7.32 13.21 13.78
N PRO A 208 8.13 13.04 14.85
CA PRO A 208 9.39 12.32 14.73
C PRO A 208 9.11 10.84 14.43
N PRO A 209 9.89 10.20 13.55
CA PRO A 209 9.77 8.76 13.32
C PRO A 209 10.05 7.98 14.62
N PRO A 210 9.48 6.78 14.79
CA PRO A 210 9.85 5.89 15.88
C PRO A 210 11.38 5.70 15.94
N PRO A 211 11.99 5.64 17.15
CA PRO A 211 13.43 5.53 17.28
C PRO A 211 13.93 4.24 16.62
N VAL A 212 14.65 4.39 15.51
CA VAL A 212 15.13 3.29 14.65
C VAL A 212 15.89 2.26 15.50
N PRO A 213 15.43 0.99 15.56
CA PRO A 213 16.22 -0.08 16.14
C PRO A 213 17.54 -0.19 15.36
N ALA A 214 18.67 0.00 16.06
CA ALA A 214 19.98 -0.14 15.42
C ALA A 214 20.09 -1.54 14.78
N PRO A 215 20.55 -1.66 13.51
CA PRO A 215 20.36 -2.85 12.68
C PRO A 215 20.96 -4.11 13.34
N SER A 216 20.08 -4.89 13.97
CA SER A 216 20.44 -5.98 14.87
C SER A 216 20.55 -7.32 14.14
N GLY A 217 21.38 -7.36 13.10
CA GLY A 217 21.65 -8.59 12.35
C GLY A 217 22.77 -8.41 11.32
N PRO A 218 23.69 -9.38 11.17
CA PRO A 218 24.59 -9.40 10.01
C PRO A 218 23.78 -9.68 8.74
N ILE A 219 24.06 -8.95 7.68
CA ILE A 219 23.55 -9.26 6.33
C ILE A 219 24.08 -10.65 5.94
N ASP A 220 23.20 -11.60 5.61
CA ASP A 220 23.59 -13.00 5.43
C ASP A 220 24.53 -13.16 4.20
N PRO A 221 25.75 -13.69 4.37
CA PRO A 221 26.70 -13.87 3.26
C PRO A 221 26.38 -15.04 2.32
N LEU A 222 25.27 -15.77 2.48
CA LEU A 222 24.92 -16.95 1.68
C LEU A 222 24.81 -16.73 0.17
N PHE A 223 24.68 -15.49 -0.32
CA PHE A 223 24.64 -15.19 -1.76
C PHE A 223 25.92 -15.57 -2.53
N ARG A 224 27.00 -16.02 -1.86
CA ARG A 224 28.29 -16.35 -2.51
C ARG A 224 28.50 -17.81 -2.91
N GLN A 225 27.51 -18.71 -2.76
CA GLN A 225 27.72 -20.16 -2.98
C GLN A 225 26.87 -20.83 -4.08
N LEU A 226 25.89 -20.14 -4.69
CA LEU A 226 25.21 -20.61 -5.91
C LEU A 226 25.71 -19.83 -7.12
N GLY A 227 26.83 -20.29 -7.69
CA GLY A 227 27.50 -19.63 -8.83
C GLY A 227 26.76 -19.78 -10.15
N VAL A 228 25.77 -18.90 -10.40
CA VAL A 228 25.10 -18.76 -11.71
C VAL A 228 25.65 -17.51 -12.42
N SER A 229 26.67 -17.71 -13.26
CA SER A 229 27.19 -16.63 -14.10
C SER A 229 26.20 -16.28 -15.22
N ALA A 230 25.63 -15.08 -15.18
CA ALA A 230 24.76 -14.57 -16.24
C ALA A 230 25.56 -14.35 -17.55
N SER A 231 25.45 -15.28 -18.49
CA SER A 231 25.98 -15.14 -19.86
C SER A 231 24.88 -14.66 -20.82
N SER A 232 24.96 -13.41 -21.25
CA SER A 232 23.96 -12.77 -22.12
C SER A 232 23.85 -13.42 -23.50
N PRO A 233 22.65 -13.73 -24.02
CA PRO A 233 22.46 -14.16 -25.39
C PRO A 233 22.32 -12.94 -26.34
N MET A 234 23.39 -12.62 -27.08
CA MET A 234 23.33 -11.66 -28.19
C MET A 234 23.92 -12.30 -29.45
N GLY A 235 23.08 -12.83 -30.35
CA GLY A 235 23.56 -13.65 -31.46
C GLY A 235 22.54 -14.08 -32.52
N THR A 236 22.20 -13.17 -33.43
CA THR A 236 21.86 -13.39 -34.87
C THR A 236 21.03 -14.62 -35.30
N MET A 237 19.83 -14.37 -35.86
CA MET A 237 19.17 -15.33 -36.76
C MET A 237 19.98 -15.55 -38.05
N ARG A 238 20.04 -16.81 -38.53
CA ARG A 238 20.33 -17.16 -39.93
C ARG A 238 19.59 -18.43 -40.37
N SER A 239 19.01 -18.40 -41.57
CA SER A 239 18.30 -19.53 -42.18
C SER A 239 19.23 -20.46 -42.97
N ALA A 240 18.91 -21.75 -43.00
CA ALA A 240 19.36 -22.72 -44.00
C ALA A 240 18.30 -23.84 -44.14
N ALA A 241 18.30 -24.60 -45.24
CA ALA A 241 17.21 -25.52 -45.57
C ALA A 241 17.68 -26.96 -45.91
N LEU A 242 16.77 -27.91 -45.66
CA LEU A 242 16.55 -29.19 -46.36
C LEU A 242 17.74 -29.92 -47.03
N VAL A 243 18.09 -31.08 -46.49
CA VAL A 243 18.43 -32.29 -47.29
C VAL A 243 17.77 -33.50 -46.62
N ALA A 244 17.30 -34.47 -47.40
CA ALA A 244 16.65 -35.69 -46.91
C ALA A 244 17.38 -36.96 -47.34
N ALA A 245 17.37 -37.99 -46.50
CA ALA A 245 17.70 -39.38 -46.82
C ALA A 245 16.94 -40.31 -45.87
N GLY A 246 16.54 -41.49 -46.33
CA GLY A 246 15.81 -42.47 -45.50
C GLY A 246 16.03 -43.91 -45.97
N VAL A 247 15.86 -44.85 -45.04
CA VAL A 247 15.87 -46.31 -45.28
C VAL A 247 14.75 -46.93 -44.44
N MET A 248 14.18 -48.05 -44.92
CA MET A 248 12.99 -48.71 -44.36
C MET A 248 13.25 -50.20 -44.11
N LEU A 249 12.27 -50.92 -43.55
CA LEU A 249 12.25 -52.34 -43.06
C LEU A 249 12.52 -52.48 -41.54
N GLY A 250 11.78 -53.29 -40.78
CA GLY A 250 10.57 -54.08 -41.11
C GLY A 250 10.13 -55.03 -39.96
N LEU A 251 8.99 -55.72 -40.14
CA LEU A 251 8.30 -56.64 -39.19
C LEU A 251 7.62 -55.92 -38.00
N ILE A 252 6.29 -55.85 -37.82
CA ILE A 252 5.12 -56.75 -38.01
C ILE A 252 4.85 -57.71 -36.83
N MET A 253 3.82 -57.39 -36.05
CA MET A 253 2.73 -58.31 -35.71
C MET A 253 1.45 -57.53 -35.36
N LEU A 254 0.27 -58.11 -35.59
CA LEU A 254 -1.04 -57.47 -35.40
C LEU A 254 -1.78 -58.09 -34.21
N TRP A 255 -2.62 -57.32 -33.53
CA TRP A 255 -4.06 -57.63 -33.54
C TRP A 255 -4.94 -56.38 -33.39
N ALA A 256 -5.89 -56.22 -34.31
CA ALA A 256 -7.05 -55.31 -34.20
C ALA A 256 -8.29 -56.16 -33.78
N CYS A 257 -9.53 -55.70 -33.63
CA CYS A 257 -10.25 -54.52 -34.14
C CYS A 257 -11.52 -54.34 -33.25
N MET A 258 -12.36 -53.28 -33.33
CA MET A 258 -13.54 -53.15 -34.23
C MET A 258 -14.62 -52.38 -33.43
N LYS A 259 -15.48 -51.45 -33.88
CA LYS A 259 -15.83 -50.68 -35.12
C LYS A 259 -16.29 -49.26 -34.66
N CYS A 260 -16.25 -48.16 -35.42
CA CYS A 260 -17.17 -47.71 -36.50
C CYS A 260 -18.68 -47.72 -36.13
N PHE A 261 -19.57 -46.85 -36.63
CA PHE A 261 -19.53 -45.47 -37.17
C PHE A 261 -21.00 -45.10 -37.51
N PHE A 262 -21.44 -43.86 -37.26
CA PHE A 262 -22.62 -43.17 -37.88
C PHE A 262 -24.02 -43.84 -37.98
N GLY A 263 -25.03 -43.09 -37.52
CA GLY A 263 -26.23 -42.80 -38.33
C GLY A 263 -27.54 -43.52 -37.98
N GLY A 264 -28.60 -42.74 -37.74
CA GLY A 264 -29.97 -43.24 -37.57
C GLY A 264 -30.81 -42.35 -36.64
N SER A 265 -31.61 -41.46 -37.21
CA SER A 265 -32.67 -40.70 -36.51
C SER A 265 -34.03 -41.25 -36.92
N VAL A 266 -35.06 -41.07 -36.08
CA VAL A 266 -36.46 -40.65 -36.40
C VAL A 266 -37.51 -41.21 -35.40
N ASP A 267 -38.43 -40.33 -34.98
CA ASP A 267 -39.76 -40.48 -34.32
C ASP A 267 -39.96 -41.13 -32.93
N GLY A 268 -40.85 -40.51 -32.12
CA GLY A 268 -41.70 -41.23 -31.15
C GLY A 268 -42.13 -40.52 -29.83
N GLY A 269 -43.15 -39.65 -29.85
CA GLY A 269 -43.90 -39.16 -28.65
C GLY A 269 -43.21 -38.04 -27.83
N GLU A 270 -43.88 -37.13 -27.09
CA GLU A 270 -45.15 -37.16 -26.33
C GLU A 270 -45.14 -38.14 -25.13
N GLU A 271 -45.50 -37.77 -23.89
CA GLU A 271 -46.13 -36.51 -23.40
C GLU A 271 -45.80 -36.23 -21.89
N SER A 272 -46.46 -35.20 -21.32
CA SER A 272 -46.67 -34.77 -19.91
C SER A 272 -46.23 -35.69 -18.73
N SER A 273 -45.86 -35.18 -17.55
CA SER A 273 -46.55 -34.15 -16.73
C SER A 273 -45.66 -33.52 -15.64
N ASP A 274 -46.06 -32.35 -15.12
CA ASP A 274 -45.53 -31.72 -13.90
C ASP A 274 -45.73 -32.57 -12.63
N GLY A 275 -44.94 -32.27 -11.57
CA GLY A 275 -45.01 -32.87 -10.23
C GLY A 275 -43.96 -32.33 -9.27
#